data_AF-A0A7Y1XSB1-F1
#
_entry.id   AF-A0A7Y1XSB1-F1
#
_cell.length_a   1.000
_cell.length_b   1.000
_cell.length_c   1.000
_cell.angle_alpha   90.00
_cell.angle_beta   90.00
_cell.angle_gamma   90.00
#
_symmetry.space_group_name_H-M   'P 1'
#
loop_
_entity.id
_entity.type
_entity.pdbx_description
1 polymer ?
#
loop_
_entity_poly.entity_id
_entity_poly.type
_entity_poly.pdbx_seq_one_letter_code
_entity_poly.pdbx_strand_id
1 'polypeptide(L)'
;MNDRYKPLRIAIGALAAFTVVFVTAGAFGWGTPAANESPIGDISRWCERVSGGLLREPVNTLGNLGFVVAGLAMFWTLAREDSSTAANRFVGNQPLALLYASATVFLGPGSMVMHGSNTFFGAWIDNVSMVTYILIPWLVNVSVLGRWTQRTLFTVYGTLLGAYALTYWVFGSDLGIGLDLFGVSIGLWIISEVVYRWWSPAMRVASGFVGFAVASVFGITPMEMLDAPGEHWWVLLFWLPGLLATGPPIRKRRYTPWFWVGVASFLTAYAIWLTGTDDHEWCRPDSLLQAHAIWHLLSALATWGFFKFLRTERSTATIGQELTRN
;
A
#
# COMPACT_ATOMS: atom_id res chain seq x y z
N MET A 1 -20.10 -22.57 -14.80
CA MET A 1 -19.17 -21.42 -14.89
C MET A 1 -17.91 -21.76 -14.11
N ASN A 2 -16.73 -21.49 -14.66
CA ASN A 2 -15.46 -21.80 -13.99
C ASN A 2 -15.32 -21.01 -12.67
N ASP A 3 -15.32 -21.69 -11.52
CA ASP A 3 -15.23 -21.06 -10.19
C ASP A 3 -13.97 -20.22 -10.01
N ARG A 4 -12.93 -20.44 -10.82
CA ARG A 4 -11.67 -19.66 -10.79
C ARG A 4 -11.86 -18.17 -11.12
N TYR A 5 -12.87 -17.81 -11.92
CA TYR A 5 -13.16 -16.40 -12.24
C TYR A 5 -14.16 -15.76 -11.27
N LYS A 6 -14.60 -16.47 -10.23
CA LYS A 6 -15.54 -15.92 -9.23
C LYS A 6 -14.97 -14.67 -8.52
N PRO A 7 -13.71 -14.65 -8.03
CA PRO A 7 -13.17 -13.45 -7.37
C PRO A 7 -13.11 -12.23 -8.29
N LEU A 8 -12.69 -12.41 -9.55
CA LEU A 8 -12.66 -11.33 -10.54
C LEU A 8 -14.06 -10.74 -10.78
N ARG A 9 -15.07 -11.60 -10.93
CA ARG A 9 -16.46 -11.15 -11.14
C ARG A 9 -17.01 -10.39 -9.93
N ILE A 10 -16.66 -10.81 -8.71
CA ILE A 10 -17.00 -10.09 -7.48
C ILE A 10 -16.35 -8.71 -7.47
N ALA A 11 -15.05 -8.62 -7.82
CA ALA A 11 -14.35 -7.33 -7.88
C ALA A 11 -14.99 -6.38 -8.91
N ILE A 12 -15.32 -6.87 -10.11
CA ILE A 12 -16.01 -6.08 -11.15
C ILE A 12 -17.39 -5.63 -10.66
N GLY A 13 -18.17 -6.53 -10.04
CA GLY A 13 -19.49 -6.19 -9.49
C GLY A 13 -19.41 -5.15 -8.38
N ALA A 14 -18.41 -5.25 -7.49
CA ALA A 14 -18.18 -4.28 -6.42
C ALA A 14 -17.76 -2.90 -6.99
N LEU A 15 -16.91 -2.87 -8.01
CA LEU A 15 -16.53 -1.63 -8.71
C LEU A 15 -17.73 -0.98 -9.41
N ALA A 16 -18.58 -1.77 -10.08
CA ALA A 16 -19.79 -1.26 -10.70
C ALA A 16 -20.76 -0.64 -9.67
N ALA A 17 -20.97 -1.33 -8.53
CA ALA A 17 -21.77 -0.80 -7.43
C ALA A 17 -21.16 0.49 -6.85
N PHE A 18 -19.85 0.51 -6.64
CA PHE A 18 -19.12 1.71 -6.20
C PHE A 18 -19.32 2.86 -7.19
N THR A 19 -19.15 2.65 -8.49
CA THR A 19 -19.33 3.69 -9.51
C THR A 19 -20.72 4.30 -9.46
N VAL A 20 -21.77 3.48 -9.31
CA VAL A 20 -23.16 3.98 -9.18
C VAL A 20 -23.30 4.86 -7.94
N VAL A 21 -22.83 4.41 -6.78
CA VAL A 21 -22.90 5.18 -5.53
C VAL A 21 -22.09 6.47 -5.63
N PHE A 22 -20.87 6.40 -6.15
CA PHE A 22 -19.94 7.50 -6.27
C PHE A 22 -20.47 8.60 -7.21
N VAL A 23 -20.94 8.22 -8.40
CA VAL A 23 -21.57 9.15 -9.37
C VAL A 23 -22.83 9.77 -8.78
N THR A 24 -23.67 8.99 -8.10
CA THR A 24 -24.91 9.48 -7.48
C THR A 24 -24.59 10.51 -6.39
N ALA A 25 -23.64 10.20 -5.50
CA ALA A 25 -23.23 11.10 -4.42
C ALA A 25 -22.61 12.41 -4.98
N GLY A 26 -21.80 12.32 -6.03
CA GLY A 26 -21.25 13.51 -6.71
C GLY A 26 -22.31 14.33 -7.42
N ALA A 27 -23.34 13.71 -8.00
CA ALA A 27 -24.47 14.42 -8.61
C ALA A 27 -25.31 15.19 -7.58
N PHE A 28 -25.36 14.73 -6.32
CA PHE A 28 -25.96 15.46 -5.21
C PHE A 28 -25.02 16.52 -4.58
N GLY A 29 -23.83 16.73 -5.15
CA GLY A 29 -22.94 17.85 -4.82
C GLY A 29 -21.93 17.59 -3.71
N TRP A 30 -21.74 16.35 -3.27
CA TRP A 30 -20.93 15.98 -2.09
C TRP A 30 -21.34 16.71 -0.79
N GLY A 31 -20.87 16.19 0.36
CA GLY A 31 -21.12 16.82 1.67
C GLY A 31 -20.21 18.01 1.95
N THR A 32 -20.18 18.44 3.21
CA THR A 32 -19.26 19.48 3.69
C THR A 32 -17.80 19.06 3.46
N PRO A 33 -16.96 19.91 2.83
CA PRO A 33 -15.54 19.66 2.71
C PRO A 33 -14.84 19.50 4.07
N ALA A 34 -13.75 18.75 4.12
CA ALA A 34 -12.90 18.70 5.32
C ALA A 34 -12.25 20.07 5.56
N ALA A 35 -11.95 20.36 6.83
CA ALA A 35 -11.46 21.67 7.26
C ALA A 35 -10.11 22.08 6.63
N ASN A 36 -9.33 21.12 6.17
CA ASN A 36 -8.02 21.28 5.54
C ASN A 36 -8.05 21.15 4.01
N GLU A 37 -9.24 21.21 3.40
CA GLU A 37 -9.41 21.14 1.95
C GLU A 37 -9.77 22.51 1.37
N SER A 38 -9.29 22.77 0.15
CA SER A 38 -9.49 24.06 -0.52
C SER A 38 -10.95 24.24 -0.96
N PRO A 39 -11.50 25.47 -0.90
CA PRO A 39 -12.80 25.80 -1.47
C PRO A 39 -12.88 25.55 -2.97
N ILE A 40 -14.12 25.43 -3.48
CA ILE A 40 -14.37 25.37 -4.93
C ILE A 40 -13.83 26.64 -5.61
N GLY A 41 -13.06 26.45 -6.68
CA GLY A 41 -12.40 27.52 -7.44
C GLY A 41 -10.93 27.71 -7.06
N ASP A 42 -10.54 27.31 -5.86
CA ASP A 42 -9.17 27.44 -5.35
C ASP A 42 -8.29 26.26 -5.79
N ILE A 43 -6.98 26.44 -5.62
CA ILE A 43 -5.98 25.41 -5.90
C ILE A 43 -5.96 24.45 -4.71
N SER A 44 -6.14 23.15 -4.95
CA SER A 44 -5.99 22.13 -3.89
C SER A 44 -4.52 21.99 -3.50
N ARG A 45 -4.23 21.49 -2.31
CA ARG A 45 -2.84 21.14 -1.90
C ARG A 45 -2.14 20.15 -2.84
N TRP A 46 -2.88 19.49 -3.73
CA TRP A 46 -2.37 18.59 -4.77
C TRP A 46 -2.33 19.26 -6.15
N CYS A 47 -2.24 20.59 -6.15
CA CYS A 47 -2.20 21.49 -7.29
C CYS A 47 -3.48 21.58 -8.14
N GLU A 48 -4.32 20.55 -8.21
CA GLU A 48 -5.50 20.58 -9.08
C GLU A 48 -6.54 21.60 -8.59
N ARG A 49 -7.12 22.40 -9.50
CA ARG A 49 -8.19 23.33 -9.14
C ARG A 49 -9.44 22.58 -8.70
N VAL A 50 -9.99 22.94 -7.54
CA VAL A 50 -11.21 22.34 -7.00
C VAL A 50 -12.42 22.76 -7.84
N SER A 51 -13.10 21.77 -8.42
CA SER A 51 -14.26 21.94 -9.29
C SER A 51 -15.59 21.88 -8.53
N GLY A 52 -16.57 22.63 -9.02
CA GLY A 52 -17.95 22.60 -8.56
C GLY A 52 -18.76 21.40 -9.10
N GLY A 53 -18.19 20.62 -10.03
CA GLY A 53 -18.86 19.51 -10.71
C GLY A 53 -18.90 18.20 -9.91
N LEU A 54 -19.09 17.10 -10.65
CA LEU A 54 -19.23 15.76 -10.08
C LEU A 54 -17.99 15.29 -9.31
N LEU A 55 -16.80 15.73 -9.72
CA LEU A 55 -15.52 15.43 -9.08
C LEU A 55 -14.87 16.74 -8.66
N ARG A 56 -14.43 16.84 -7.39
CA ARG A 56 -13.70 18.02 -6.90
C ARG A 56 -12.36 18.17 -7.57
N GLU A 57 -11.58 17.09 -7.67
CA GLU A 57 -10.31 17.07 -8.40
C GLU A 57 -10.39 16.01 -9.51
N PRO A 58 -10.94 16.35 -10.70
CA PRO A 58 -11.22 15.38 -11.76
C PRO A 58 -10.04 14.50 -12.18
N VAL A 59 -8.87 15.08 -12.45
CA VAL A 59 -7.70 14.37 -12.97
C VAL A 59 -7.06 13.51 -11.87
N ASN A 60 -6.92 14.04 -10.65
CA ASN A 60 -6.42 13.31 -9.49
C ASN A 60 -7.37 12.16 -9.13
N THR A 61 -8.68 12.37 -9.21
CA THR A 61 -9.67 11.31 -9.03
C THR A 61 -9.53 10.22 -10.09
N LEU A 62 -9.43 10.58 -11.37
CA LEU A 62 -9.35 9.60 -12.46
C LEU A 62 -7.99 8.89 -12.53
N GLY A 63 -6.91 9.50 -12.04
CA GLY A 63 -5.59 8.88 -11.92
C GLY A 63 -5.60 7.58 -11.11
N ASN A 64 -6.52 7.47 -10.16
CA ASN A 64 -6.74 6.29 -9.34
C ASN A 64 -7.27 5.06 -10.10
N LEU A 65 -7.72 5.23 -11.35
CA LEU A 65 -8.05 4.09 -12.23
C LEU A 65 -6.82 3.19 -12.47
N GLY A 66 -5.60 3.70 -12.32
CA GLY A 66 -4.38 2.90 -12.38
C GLY A 66 -4.41 1.73 -11.38
N PHE A 67 -4.82 1.97 -10.13
CA PHE A 67 -4.94 0.93 -9.10
C PHE A 67 -6.02 -0.10 -9.45
N VAL A 68 -7.17 0.36 -9.97
CA VAL A 68 -8.26 -0.51 -10.43
C VAL A 68 -7.77 -1.44 -11.54
N VAL A 69 -7.09 -0.90 -12.54
CA VAL A 69 -6.53 -1.68 -13.66
C VAL A 69 -5.49 -2.68 -13.16
N ALA A 70 -4.55 -2.25 -12.31
CA ALA A 70 -3.52 -3.12 -11.73
C ALA A 70 -4.15 -4.28 -10.94
N GLY A 71 -5.10 -4.00 -10.05
CA GLY A 71 -5.77 -5.00 -9.24
C GLY A 71 -6.64 -5.97 -10.07
N LEU A 72 -7.38 -5.47 -11.07
CA LEU A 72 -8.13 -6.34 -12.00
C LEU A 72 -7.20 -7.23 -12.83
N ALA A 73 -6.04 -6.72 -13.25
CA ALA A 73 -5.02 -7.52 -13.92
C ALA A 73 -4.46 -8.62 -13.00
N MET A 74 -4.32 -8.35 -11.69
CA MET A 74 -3.93 -9.37 -10.71
C MET A 74 -5.00 -10.45 -10.62
N PHE A 75 -6.27 -10.09 -10.40
CA PHE A 75 -7.39 -11.05 -10.37
C PHE A 75 -7.48 -11.89 -11.64
N TRP A 76 -7.34 -11.26 -12.81
CA TRP A 76 -7.29 -11.96 -14.09
C TRP A 76 -6.15 -12.98 -14.15
N THR A 77 -4.96 -12.60 -13.68
CA THR A 77 -3.82 -13.51 -13.67
C THR A 77 -4.04 -14.69 -12.72
N LEU A 78 -4.55 -14.44 -11.52
CA LEU A 78 -4.82 -15.50 -10.53
C LEU A 78 -5.92 -16.46 -11.02
N ALA A 79 -6.95 -15.97 -11.71
CA ALA A 79 -8.04 -16.79 -12.24
C ALA A 79 -7.60 -17.75 -13.36
N ARG A 80 -6.49 -17.46 -14.04
CA ARG A 80 -5.92 -18.32 -15.10
C ARG A 80 -5.05 -19.45 -14.56
N GLU A 81 -4.74 -19.43 -13.26
CA GLU A 81 -3.81 -20.35 -12.64
C GLU A 81 -4.54 -21.44 -11.84
N ASP A 82 -3.89 -22.58 -11.68
CA ASP A 82 -4.39 -23.63 -10.80
C ASP A 82 -3.80 -23.45 -9.40
N SER A 83 -4.69 -23.33 -8.41
CA SER A 83 -4.30 -23.15 -7.00
C SER A 83 -3.99 -24.48 -6.31
N SER A 84 -4.44 -25.61 -6.87
CA SER A 84 -4.42 -26.93 -6.22
C SER A 84 -3.01 -27.50 -6.02
N THR A 85 -2.06 -27.09 -6.84
CA THR A 85 -0.66 -27.55 -6.80
C THR A 85 0.33 -26.42 -6.44
N ALA A 86 -0.18 -25.21 -6.20
CA ALA A 86 0.64 -24.02 -6.03
C ALA A 86 1.28 -23.98 -4.63
N ALA A 87 2.60 -24.18 -4.56
CA ALA A 87 3.36 -23.97 -3.32
C ALA A 87 3.47 -22.48 -2.92
N ASN A 88 3.42 -21.57 -3.91
CA ASN A 88 3.51 -20.12 -3.71
C ASN A 88 2.12 -19.53 -3.36
N ARG A 89 2.07 -18.70 -2.31
CA ARG A 89 0.84 -18.07 -1.79
C ARG A 89 0.28 -16.94 -2.68
N PHE A 90 0.99 -16.58 -3.75
CA PHE A 90 0.63 -15.56 -4.75
C PHE A 90 0.36 -16.16 -6.14
N VAL A 91 0.13 -17.48 -6.24
CA VAL A 91 -0.23 -18.18 -7.47
C VAL A 91 -1.60 -18.82 -7.32
N GLY A 92 -2.50 -18.58 -8.28
CA GLY A 92 -3.90 -18.98 -8.19
C GLY A 92 -4.69 -18.21 -7.12
N ASN A 93 -5.95 -18.58 -6.89
CA ASN A 93 -6.88 -17.92 -5.98
C ASN A 93 -6.61 -18.23 -4.49
N GLN A 94 -5.34 -18.14 -4.09
CA GLN A 94 -4.91 -18.27 -2.70
C GLN A 94 -5.40 -17.06 -1.90
N PRO A 95 -5.84 -17.23 -0.63
CA PRO A 95 -6.43 -16.14 0.14
C PRO A 95 -5.53 -14.90 0.28
N LEU A 96 -4.21 -15.10 0.42
CA LEU A 96 -3.27 -13.98 0.53
C LEU A 96 -3.10 -13.23 -0.80
N ALA A 97 -3.09 -13.94 -1.94
CA ALA A 97 -3.06 -13.34 -3.27
C ALA A 97 -4.32 -12.50 -3.50
N LEU A 98 -5.48 -13.04 -3.11
CA LEU A 98 -6.77 -12.34 -3.20
C LEU A 98 -6.81 -11.12 -2.29
N LEU A 99 -6.30 -11.20 -1.06
CA LEU A 99 -6.18 -10.05 -0.16
C LEU A 99 -5.35 -8.93 -0.81
N TYR A 100 -4.20 -9.26 -1.38
CA TYR A 100 -3.32 -8.29 -2.04
C TYR A 100 -3.97 -7.65 -3.27
N ALA A 101 -4.61 -8.45 -4.13
CA ALA A 101 -5.33 -7.95 -5.29
C ALA A 101 -6.52 -7.06 -4.88
N SER A 102 -7.29 -7.47 -3.87
CA SER A 102 -8.39 -6.66 -3.31
C SER A 102 -7.89 -5.35 -2.72
N ALA A 103 -6.81 -5.36 -1.94
CA ALA A 103 -6.23 -4.14 -1.36
C ALA A 103 -5.71 -3.19 -2.46
N THR A 104 -5.11 -3.74 -3.51
CA THR A 104 -4.69 -2.96 -4.68
C THR A 104 -5.89 -2.34 -5.40
N VAL A 105 -6.97 -3.09 -5.63
CA VAL A 105 -8.21 -2.52 -6.20
C VAL A 105 -8.74 -1.42 -5.29
N PHE A 106 -8.79 -1.64 -3.97
CA PHE A 106 -9.39 -0.73 -2.99
C PHE A 106 -8.67 0.62 -2.88
N LEU A 107 -7.36 0.67 -3.10
CA LEU A 107 -6.61 1.95 -3.23
C LEU A 107 -7.28 2.90 -4.22
N GLY A 108 -7.78 2.37 -5.34
CA GLY A 108 -8.46 3.16 -6.37
C GLY A 108 -9.70 3.88 -5.83
N PRO A 109 -10.80 3.16 -5.51
CA PRO A 109 -12.00 3.76 -4.91
C PRO A 109 -11.74 4.54 -3.62
N GLY A 110 -10.84 4.09 -2.75
CA GLY A 110 -10.51 4.79 -1.50
C GLY A 110 -10.01 6.21 -1.76
N SER A 111 -8.97 6.33 -2.58
CA SER A 111 -8.38 7.63 -2.95
C SER A 111 -9.32 8.46 -3.86
N MET A 112 -10.09 7.80 -4.74
CA MET A 112 -11.13 8.48 -5.54
C MET A 112 -12.16 9.20 -4.69
N VAL A 113 -12.54 8.67 -3.52
CA VAL A 113 -13.49 9.35 -2.64
C VAL A 113 -12.87 10.59 -2.01
N MET A 114 -11.58 10.58 -1.69
CA MET A 114 -10.90 11.78 -1.21
C MET A 114 -10.87 12.87 -2.27
N HIS A 115 -10.26 12.62 -3.43
CA HIS A 115 -10.15 13.60 -4.50
C HIS A 115 -11.49 13.97 -5.13
N GLY A 116 -12.43 13.02 -5.15
CA GLY A 116 -13.74 13.23 -5.72
C GLY A 116 -14.61 14.14 -4.88
N SER A 117 -14.46 14.09 -3.54
CA SER A 117 -15.37 14.75 -2.60
C SER A 117 -14.75 15.86 -1.75
N ASN A 118 -13.44 15.80 -1.50
CA ASN A 118 -12.70 16.58 -0.50
C ASN A 118 -13.37 16.59 0.90
N THR A 119 -13.99 15.48 1.30
CA THR A 119 -14.66 15.36 2.61
C THR A 119 -13.80 14.63 3.64
N PHE A 120 -14.16 14.77 4.93
CA PHE A 120 -13.50 14.01 6.01
C PHE A 120 -13.59 12.50 5.79
N PHE A 121 -14.77 12.00 5.40
CA PHE A 121 -14.95 10.59 5.08
C PHE A 121 -14.04 10.16 3.93
N GLY A 122 -13.87 11.01 2.92
CA GLY A 122 -12.92 10.81 1.82
C GLY A 122 -11.48 10.67 2.31
N ALA A 123 -11.00 11.61 3.12
CA ALA A 123 -9.66 11.54 3.71
C ALA A 123 -9.46 10.28 4.56
N TRP A 124 -10.46 9.91 5.36
CA TRP A 124 -10.44 8.70 6.17
C TRP A 124 -10.36 7.42 5.32
N ILE A 125 -11.23 7.26 4.31
CA ILE A 125 -11.27 6.04 3.51
C ILE A 125 -10.05 5.89 2.60
N ASP A 126 -9.48 6.99 2.12
CA ASP A 126 -8.21 7.03 1.40
C ASP A 126 -7.07 6.45 2.25
N ASN A 127 -6.89 6.99 3.45
CA ASN A 127 -5.88 6.51 4.41
C ASN A 127 -6.10 5.05 4.84
N VAL A 128 -7.36 4.65 5.09
CA VAL A 128 -7.70 3.25 5.38
C VAL A 128 -7.32 2.35 4.21
N SER A 129 -7.49 2.79 2.97
CA SER A 129 -7.10 2.01 1.78
C SER A 129 -5.57 1.87 1.65
N MET A 130 -4.82 2.92 1.96
CA MET A 130 -3.35 2.91 2.00
C MET A 130 -2.83 1.92 3.05
N VAL A 131 -3.38 1.98 4.28
CA VAL A 131 -3.03 1.05 5.37
C VAL A 131 -3.44 -0.38 5.05
N THR A 132 -4.61 -0.58 4.44
CA THR A 132 -5.07 -1.90 3.96
C THR A 132 -4.02 -2.57 3.07
N TYR A 133 -3.36 -1.82 2.20
CA TYR A 133 -2.32 -2.32 1.32
C TYR A 133 -0.97 -2.51 2.03
N ILE A 134 -0.42 -1.47 2.68
CA ILE A 134 0.97 -1.48 3.18
C ILE A 134 1.18 -2.46 4.36
N LEU A 135 0.13 -2.81 5.10
CA LEU A 135 0.20 -3.84 6.14
C LEU A 135 0.58 -5.21 5.58
N ILE A 136 0.19 -5.53 4.35
CA ILE A 136 0.35 -6.87 3.76
C ILE A 136 1.82 -7.29 3.66
N PRO A 137 2.71 -6.58 2.96
CA PRO A 137 4.05 -7.08 2.68
C PRO A 137 4.87 -7.38 3.95
N TRP A 138 4.82 -6.52 4.97
CA TRP A 138 5.58 -6.74 6.20
C TRP A 138 4.96 -7.80 7.10
N LEU A 139 3.63 -7.87 7.22
CA LEU A 139 2.97 -8.94 7.97
C LEU A 139 3.18 -10.31 7.31
N VAL A 140 3.23 -10.37 5.98
CA VAL A 140 3.58 -11.60 5.26
C VAL A 140 5.00 -12.05 5.60
N ASN A 141 5.97 -11.13 5.63
CA ASN A 141 7.34 -11.45 6.01
C ASN A 141 7.43 -11.93 7.45
N VAL A 142 6.87 -11.17 8.39
CA VAL A 142 6.83 -11.52 9.82
C VAL A 142 6.11 -12.86 10.04
N SER A 143 5.02 -13.14 9.31
CA SER A 143 4.32 -14.42 9.44
C SER A 143 5.20 -15.63 9.08
N VAL A 144 6.06 -15.50 8.07
CA VAL A 144 6.96 -16.58 7.65
C VAL A 144 8.09 -16.75 8.67
N LEU A 145 8.68 -15.63 9.07
CA LEU A 145 9.80 -15.56 10.01
C LEU A 145 9.39 -16.03 11.41
N GLY A 146 8.17 -15.71 11.84
CA GLY A 146 7.60 -16.06 13.14
C GLY A 146 6.82 -17.38 13.16
N ARG A 147 6.73 -18.11 12.04
CA ARG A 147 5.98 -19.38 11.91
C ARG A 147 4.47 -19.25 12.19
N TRP A 148 3.88 -18.13 11.81
CA TRP A 148 2.46 -17.88 12.05
C TRP A 148 1.59 -18.75 11.16
N THR A 149 0.47 -19.21 11.72
CA THR A 149 -0.60 -19.82 10.93
C THR A 149 -1.28 -18.75 10.07
N GLN A 150 -1.97 -19.19 9.01
CA GLN A 150 -2.79 -18.28 8.22
C GLN A 150 -3.86 -17.57 9.08
N ARG A 151 -4.47 -18.28 10.03
CA ARG A 151 -5.45 -17.68 10.96
C ARG A 151 -4.82 -16.53 11.74
N THR A 152 -3.64 -16.75 12.32
CA THR A 152 -2.90 -15.72 13.07
C THR A 152 -2.61 -14.50 12.20
N LEU A 153 -2.10 -14.69 10.98
CA LEU A 153 -1.83 -13.60 10.04
C LEU A 153 -3.10 -12.76 9.76
N PHE A 154 -4.21 -13.40 9.39
CA PHE A 154 -5.44 -12.68 9.07
C PHE A 154 -6.10 -12.02 10.29
N THR A 155 -6.00 -12.64 11.47
CA THR A 155 -6.48 -12.02 12.72
C THR A 155 -5.66 -10.78 13.05
N VAL A 156 -4.32 -10.85 13.02
CA VAL A 156 -3.47 -9.69 13.30
C VAL A 156 -3.70 -8.58 12.27
N TYR A 157 -3.75 -8.92 10.98
CA TYR A 157 -4.06 -7.97 9.91
C TYR A 157 -5.40 -7.25 10.15
N GLY A 158 -6.47 -8.01 10.39
CA GLY A 158 -7.80 -7.46 10.63
C GLY A 158 -7.88 -6.60 11.88
N THR A 159 -7.22 -7.00 12.97
CA THR A 159 -7.16 -6.22 14.21
C THR A 159 -6.41 -4.92 14.02
N LEU A 160 -5.25 -4.93 13.37
CA LEU A 160 -4.47 -3.71 13.11
C LEU A 160 -5.25 -2.74 12.21
N LEU A 161 -5.84 -3.24 11.12
CA LEU A 161 -6.63 -2.41 10.22
C LEU A 161 -7.88 -1.85 10.89
N GLY A 162 -8.60 -2.67 11.67
CA GLY A 162 -9.79 -2.24 12.40
C GLY A 162 -9.46 -1.21 13.47
N ALA A 163 -8.38 -1.43 14.24
CA ALA A 163 -7.89 -0.46 15.22
C ALA A 163 -7.50 0.86 14.54
N TYR A 164 -6.73 0.81 13.45
CA TYR A 164 -6.37 2.00 12.69
C TYR A 164 -7.60 2.77 12.20
N ALA A 165 -8.55 2.10 11.55
CA ALA A 165 -9.74 2.74 11.01
C ALA A 165 -10.60 3.41 12.09
N LEU A 166 -10.78 2.74 13.24
CA LEU A 166 -11.54 3.27 14.37
C LEU A 166 -10.82 4.43 15.05
N THR A 167 -9.52 4.30 15.30
CA THR A 167 -8.74 5.34 15.98
C THR A 167 -8.56 6.56 15.09
N TYR A 168 -8.33 6.39 13.78
CA TYR A 168 -8.32 7.51 12.83
C TYR A 168 -9.63 8.27 12.93
N TRP A 169 -10.77 7.58 12.84
CA TRP A 169 -12.08 8.23 12.82
C TRP A 169 -12.29 9.19 13.99
N VAL A 170 -11.73 8.86 15.16
CA VAL A 170 -11.90 9.64 16.39
C VAL A 170 -10.78 10.68 16.58
N PHE A 171 -9.53 10.33 16.25
CA PHE A 171 -8.36 11.12 16.64
C PHE A 171 -7.56 11.70 15.47
N GLY A 172 -7.92 11.41 14.22
CA GLY A 172 -7.19 11.84 13.03
C GLY A 172 -6.10 10.87 12.58
N SER A 173 -5.39 11.22 11.51
CA SER A 173 -4.44 10.33 10.82
C SER A 173 -3.23 9.92 11.64
N ASP A 174 -2.85 10.71 12.64
CA ASP A 174 -1.76 10.45 13.59
C ASP A 174 -2.22 9.63 14.83
N LEU A 175 -3.49 9.22 14.84
CA LEU A 175 -4.12 8.39 15.85
C LEU A 175 -4.17 9.04 17.25
N GLY A 176 -3.94 10.35 17.35
CA GLY A 176 -3.84 11.08 18.63
C GLY A 176 -2.59 10.74 19.45
N ILE A 177 -1.65 9.98 18.90
CA ILE A 177 -0.41 9.54 19.55
C ILE A 177 0.83 9.82 18.68
N GLY A 178 0.70 10.63 17.63
CA GLY A 178 1.79 10.95 16.71
C GLY A 178 2.27 9.77 15.87
N LEU A 179 1.42 8.76 15.62
CA LEU A 179 1.79 7.56 14.88
C LEU A 179 1.24 7.59 13.45
N ASP A 180 2.12 7.84 12.48
CA ASP A 180 1.85 7.52 11.08
C ASP A 180 2.08 6.03 10.81
N LEU A 181 1.00 5.25 10.87
CA LEU A 181 1.05 3.81 10.62
C LEU A 181 1.47 3.46 9.19
N PHE A 182 1.17 4.32 8.20
CA PHE A 182 1.54 4.07 6.81
C PHE A 182 3.06 4.18 6.65
N GLY A 183 3.65 5.30 7.06
CA GLY A 183 5.10 5.52 7.01
C GLY A 183 5.89 4.48 7.82
N VAL A 184 5.47 4.19 9.05
CA VAL A 184 6.09 3.15 9.88
C VAL A 184 6.01 1.77 9.20
N SER A 185 4.90 1.46 8.53
CA SER A 185 4.75 0.17 7.82
C SER A 185 5.69 0.02 6.62
N ILE A 186 6.07 1.11 5.95
CA ILE A 186 7.12 1.09 4.91
C ILE A 186 8.46 0.66 5.55
N GLY A 187 8.83 1.28 6.67
CA GLY A 187 10.01 0.90 7.45
C GLY A 187 9.99 -0.57 7.88
N LEU A 188 8.89 -1.01 8.49
CA LEU A 188 8.69 -2.40 8.92
C LEU A 188 8.82 -3.38 7.76
N TRP A 189 8.33 -3.02 6.58
CA TRP A 189 8.49 -3.86 5.40
C TRP A 189 9.94 -4.02 5.00
N ILE A 190 10.68 -2.94 4.79
CA ILE A 190 12.08 -3.02 4.36
C ILE A 190 12.93 -3.75 5.42
N ILE A 191 12.73 -3.46 6.71
CA ILE A 191 13.39 -4.16 7.81
C ILE A 191 13.09 -5.66 7.76
N SER A 192 11.81 -6.04 7.66
CA SER A 192 11.41 -7.45 7.59
C SER A 192 11.95 -8.16 6.34
N GLU A 193 12.09 -7.44 5.22
CA GLU A 193 12.66 -7.97 3.98
C GLU A 193 14.17 -8.19 4.09
N VAL A 194 14.89 -7.31 4.79
CA VAL A 194 16.32 -7.49 5.11
C VAL A 194 16.52 -8.74 5.98
N VAL A 195 15.71 -8.89 7.04
CA VAL A 195 15.75 -10.08 7.90
C VAL A 195 15.42 -11.34 7.11
N TYR A 196 14.43 -11.28 6.22
CA TYR A 196 14.08 -12.40 5.32
C TYR A 196 15.25 -12.74 4.38
N ARG A 197 15.92 -11.75 3.78
CA ARG A 197 16.96 -12.00 2.77
C ARG A 197 18.28 -12.50 3.33
N TRP A 198 18.68 -11.97 4.48
CA TRP A 198 20.00 -12.15 5.10
C TRP A 198 19.90 -12.70 6.53
N TRP A 199 18.94 -13.59 6.74
CA TRP A 199 18.66 -14.19 8.04
C TRP A 199 19.93 -14.63 8.79
N SER A 200 20.09 -14.11 10.01
CA SER A 200 20.99 -14.63 11.03
C SER A 200 20.52 -14.12 12.41
N PRO A 201 20.93 -14.76 13.53
CA PRO A 201 20.62 -14.26 14.87
C PRO A 201 21.06 -12.81 15.09
N ALA A 202 22.25 -12.44 14.58
CA ALA A 202 22.75 -11.07 14.64
C ALA A 202 21.90 -10.11 13.78
N MET A 203 21.48 -10.54 12.58
CA MET A 203 20.67 -9.72 11.68
C MET A 203 19.31 -9.37 12.27
N ARG A 204 18.73 -10.21 13.14
CA ARG A 204 17.48 -9.88 13.86
C ARG A 204 17.61 -8.61 14.71
N VAL A 205 18.77 -8.40 15.31
CA VAL A 205 19.04 -7.22 16.15
C VAL A 205 19.50 -6.06 15.28
N ALA A 206 20.41 -6.31 14.33
CA ALA A 206 20.96 -5.29 13.46
C ALA A 206 19.93 -4.68 12.49
N SER A 207 18.89 -5.42 12.12
CA SER A 207 17.91 -4.95 11.13
C SER A 207 17.14 -3.72 11.57
N GLY A 208 16.97 -3.48 12.87
CA GLY A 208 16.30 -2.26 13.36
C GLY A 208 16.98 -0.98 12.89
N PHE A 209 18.31 -1.01 12.71
CA PHE A 209 19.05 0.14 12.21
C PHE A 209 18.70 0.52 10.76
N VAL A 210 18.18 -0.42 9.97
CA VAL A 210 17.70 -0.13 8.60
C VAL A 210 16.53 0.86 8.64
N GLY A 211 15.73 0.85 9.70
CA GLY A 211 14.61 1.79 9.86
C GLY A 211 15.06 3.25 9.82
N PHE A 212 16.22 3.59 10.40
CA PHE A 212 16.76 4.96 10.33
C PHE A 212 17.13 5.36 8.91
N ALA A 213 17.76 4.46 8.15
CA ALA A 213 18.10 4.72 6.76
C ALA A 213 16.84 4.94 5.91
N VAL A 214 15.79 4.13 6.14
CA VAL A 214 14.50 4.31 5.48
C VAL A 214 13.87 5.64 5.88
N ALA A 215 13.79 5.96 7.18
CA ALA A 215 13.23 7.21 7.66
C ALA A 215 13.94 8.44 7.08
N SER A 216 15.27 8.39 6.93
CA SER A 216 16.05 9.47 6.32
C SER A 216 15.73 9.69 4.85
N VAL A 217 15.37 8.63 4.10
CA VAL A 217 14.87 8.77 2.72
C VAL A 217 13.55 9.55 2.68
N PHE A 218 12.74 9.47 3.73
CA PHE A 218 11.50 10.23 3.90
C PHE A 218 11.68 11.54 4.68
N GLY A 219 12.92 12.00 4.84
CA GLY A 219 13.22 13.29 5.46
C GLY A 219 13.23 13.31 6.99
N ILE A 220 13.20 12.14 7.66
CA ILE A 220 13.30 12.05 9.12
C ILE A 220 14.67 11.46 9.51
N THR A 221 15.54 12.31 10.03
CA THR A 221 16.91 11.98 10.39
C THR A 221 17.02 11.41 11.81
N PRO A 222 18.08 10.65 12.12
CA PRO A 222 18.33 10.18 13.49
C PRO A 222 18.47 11.32 14.51
N MET A 223 18.95 12.50 14.10
CA MET A 223 19.08 13.65 14.99
C MET A 223 17.73 14.23 15.37
N GLU A 224 16.80 14.39 14.41
CA GLU A 224 15.43 14.84 14.70
C GLU A 224 14.70 13.88 15.66
N MET A 225 14.91 12.56 15.49
CA MET A 225 14.36 11.56 16.41
C MET A 225 14.93 11.67 17.84
N LEU A 226 16.20 12.06 17.98
CA LEU A 226 16.86 12.26 19.28
C LEU A 226 16.46 13.58 19.94
N ASP A 227 16.26 14.63 19.14
CA ASP A 227 15.87 15.95 19.61
C ASP A 227 14.39 15.97 20.08
N ALA A 228 13.53 15.15 19.46
CA ALA A 228 12.11 15.04 19.78
C ALA A 228 11.65 13.58 19.98
N PRO A 229 12.13 12.88 21.02
CA PRO A 229 11.84 11.45 21.23
C PRO A 229 10.37 11.16 21.53
N GLY A 230 9.62 12.15 22.06
CA GLY A 230 8.18 12.04 22.29
C GLY A 230 7.37 11.99 20.99
N GLU A 231 7.81 12.69 19.95
CA GLU A 231 7.18 12.69 18.61
C GLU A 231 7.61 11.48 17.77
N HIS A 232 8.77 10.90 18.10
CA HIS A 232 9.40 9.80 17.35
C HIS A 232 9.48 8.48 18.14
N TRP A 233 8.65 8.30 19.17
CA TRP A 233 8.67 7.10 20.03
C TRP A 233 8.51 5.79 19.23
N TRP A 234 7.82 5.87 18.08
CA TRP A 234 7.58 4.76 17.18
C TRP A 234 8.87 4.18 16.57
N VAL A 235 10.02 4.84 16.69
CA VAL A 235 11.35 4.31 16.34
C VAL A 235 11.62 2.95 17.02
N LEU A 236 11.02 2.71 18.19
CA LEU A 236 11.11 1.43 18.89
C LEU A 236 10.52 0.26 18.08
N LEU A 237 9.56 0.54 17.20
CA LEU A 237 8.92 -0.46 16.34
C LEU A 237 9.88 -1.00 15.28
N PHE A 238 11.01 -0.33 15.00
CA PHE A 238 12.00 -0.82 14.04
C PHE A 238 12.57 -2.20 14.39
N TRP A 239 12.60 -2.57 15.68
CA TRP A 239 13.05 -3.90 16.11
C TRP A 239 11.94 -4.97 16.06
N LEU A 240 10.69 -4.59 15.82
CA LEU A 240 9.55 -5.50 15.85
C LEU A 240 9.72 -6.70 14.89
N PRO A 241 10.13 -6.54 13.61
CA PRO A 241 10.27 -7.70 12.73
C PRO A 241 11.33 -8.69 13.19
N GLY A 242 12.45 -8.20 13.73
CA GLY A 242 13.54 -9.04 14.24
C GLY A 242 13.18 -9.79 15.53
N LEU A 243 12.42 -9.13 16.41
CA LEU A 243 11.88 -9.73 17.63
C LEU A 243 10.90 -10.87 17.31
N LEU A 244 9.97 -10.64 16.38
CA LEU A 244 8.94 -11.60 15.99
C LEU A 244 9.50 -12.75 15.12
N ALA A 245 10.71 -12.62 14.60
CA ALA A 245 11.32 -13.65 13.79
C ALA A 245 11.92 -14.76 14.66
N THR A 246 11.31 -15.94 14.63
CA THR A 246 11.71 -17.11 15.43
C THR A 246 12.57 -18.10 14.65
N GLY A 247 12.60 -18.02 13.32
CA GLY A 247 13.45 -18.89 12.50
C GLY A 247 13.67 -18.38 11.06
N PRO A 248 14.59 -19.03 10.32
CA PRO A 248 14.91 -18.65 8.94
C PRO A 248 13.70 -18.81 8.03
N PRO A 249 13.60 -18.01 6.95
CA PRO A 249 12.59 -18.25 5.93
C PRO A 249 12.82 -19.60 5.26
N ILE A 250 11.73 -20.32 5.01
CA ILE A 250 11.71 -21.62 4.32
C ILE A 250 11.65 -21.50 2.79
N ARG A 251 11.65 -20.26 2.28
CA ARG A 251 11.51 -19.93 0.87
C ARG A 251 12.47 -18.80 0.51
N LYS A 252 12.79 -18.68 -0.78
CA LYS A 252 13.62 -17.61 -1.34
C LYS A 252 12.86 -16.89 -2.45
N ARG A 253 13.17 -15.61 -2.64
CA ARG A 253 12.60 -14.75 -3.68
C ARG A 253 13.67 -14.29 -4.66
N ARG A 254 13.28 -14.02 -5.90
CA ARG A 254 14.13 -13.40 -6.92
C ARG A 254 13.76 -11.92 -7.04
N TYR A 255 14.68 -11.05 -6.67
CA TYR A 255 14.46 -9.61 -6.61
C TYR A 255 14.38 -8.99 -8.02
N THR A 256 15.29 -9.36 -8.90
CA THR A 256 15.35 -8.77 -10.26
C THR A 256 14.39 -9.48 -11.23
N PRO A 257 13.59 -8.74 -12.01
CA PRO A 257 13.51 -7.26 -12.04
C PRO A 257 12.48 -6.68 -11.05
N TRP A 258 11.51 -7.48 -10.62
CA TRP A 258 10.22 -6.99 -10.14
C TRP A 258 10.25 -6.23 -8.81
N PHE A 259 11.15 -6.60 -7.89
CA PHE A 259 11.33 -5.84 -6.65
C PHE A 259 11.83 -4.42 -6.97
N TRP A 260 12.84 -4.32 -7.84
CA TRP A 260 13.44 -3.04 -8.21
C TRP A 260 12.53 -2.19 -9.10
N VAL A 261 11.71 -2.81 -9.95
CA VAL A 261 10.63 -2.10 -10.66
C VAL A 261 9.67 -1.47 -9.66
N GLY A 262 9.25 -2.23 -8.63
CA GLY A 262 8.37 -1.70 -7.59
C GLY A 262 8.99 -0.55 -6.81
N VAL A 263 10.23 -0.73 -6.33
CA VAL A 263 10.97 0.30 -5.58
C VAL A 263 11.20 1.56 -6.41
N ALA A 264 11.71 1.43 -7.64
CA ALA A 264 11.97 2.58 -8.50
C ALA A 264 10.67 3.34 -8.83
N SER A 265 9.59 2.62 -9.14
CA SER A 265 8.28 3.22 -9.40
C SER A 265 7.78 3.99 -8.19
N PHE A 266 7.86 3.41 -6.99
CA PHE A 266 7.42 4.06 -5.75
C PHE A 266 8.27 5.27 -5.37
N LEU A 267 9.61 5.18 -5.46
CA LEU A 267 10.49 6.31 -5.17
C LEU A 267 10.35 7.44 -6.19
N THR A 268 10.11 7.12 -7.46
CA THR A 268 9.80 8.13 -8.48
C THR A 268 8.46 8.79 -8.19
N ALA A 269 7.45 8.01 -7.80
CA ALA A 269 6.18 8.55 -7.35
C ALA A 269 6.40 9.51 -6.17
N TYR A 270 7.11 9.08 -5.13
CA TYR A 270 7.37 9.89 -3.95
C TYR A 270 8.09 11.21 -4.29
N ALA A 271 9.08 11.19 -5.19
CA ALA A 271 9.75 12.40 -5.65
C ALA A 271 8.79 13.37 -6.38
N ILE A 272 7.87 12.84 -7.19
CA ILE A 272 6.82 13.64 -7.84
C ILE A 272 5.84 14.18 -6.80
N TRP A 273 5.48 13.40 -5.79
CA TRP A 273 4.59 13.82 -4.71
C TRP A 273 5.15 14.98 -3.90
N LEU A 274 6.46 14.96 -3.60
CA LEU A 274 7.15 16.06 -2.90
C LEU A 274 7.14 17.40 -3.66
N THR A 275 6.97 17.37 -4.99
CA THR A 275 6.98 18.56 -5.85
C THR A 275 5.62 18.86 -6.49
N GLY A 276 4.64 17.98 -6.26
CA GLY A 276 3.29 18.03 -6.84
C GLY A 276 2.30 18.79 -5.97
N THR A 277 2.76 19.86 -5.31
CA THR A 277 2.00 20.70 -4.38
C THR A 277 1.57 22.01 -5.04
N ASP A 278 0.67 22.75 -4.40
CA ASP A 278 0.14 24.04 -4.85
C ASP A 278 1.15 25.19 -4.83
N ASP A 279 2.16 25.10 -3.96
CA ASP A 279 3.21 26.11 -3.78
C ASP A 279 4.43 25.91 -4.70
N HIS A 280 4.50 24.79 -5.42
CA HIS A 280 5.63 24.50 -6.31
C HIS A 280 5.51 25.24 -7.66
N GLU A 281 6.63 25.71 -8.22
CA GLU A 281 6.69 26.46 -9.49
C GLU A 281 6.15 25.70 -10.72
N TRP A 282 6.05 24.38 -10.62
CA TRP A 282 5.53 23.51 -11.68
C TRP A 282 4.03 23.27 -11.56
N CYS A 283 3.38 23.80 -10.54
CA CYS A 283 1.94 23.66 -10.38
C CYS A 283 1.19 24.35 -11.53
N ARG A 284 0.44 23.55 -12.29
CA ARG A 284 -0.46 23.99 -13.35
C ARG A 284 -1.88 23.52 -13.01
N PRO A 285 -2.67 24.32 -12.28
CA PRO A 285 -3.89 23.84 -11.63
C PRO A 285 -4.99 23.38 -12.59
N ASP A 286 -5.00 23.93 -13.81
CA ASP A 286 -5.99 23.63 -14.84
C ASP A 286 -5.47 22.63 -15.90
N SER A 287 -4.30 22.01 -15.66
CA SER A 287 -3.68 21.05 -16.57
C SER A 287 -4.39 19.69 -16.58
N LEU A 288 -4.50 19.06 -17.76
CA LEU A 288 -4.93 17.66 -17.87
C LEU A 288 -3.84 16.67 -17.42
N LEU A 289 -2.61 17.16 -17.25
CA LEU A 289 -1.49 16.42 -16.70
C LEU A 289 -1.20 16.94 -15.30
N GLN A 290 -1.75 16.26 -14.29
CA GLN A 290 -1.49 16.54 -12.88
C GLN A 290 -0.36 15.66 -12.34
N ALA A 291 0.60 16.26 -11.63
CA ALA A 291 1.71 15.54 -11.00
C ALA A 291 1.20 14.48 -10.02
N HIS A 292 0.18 14.82 -9.24
CA HIS A 292 -0.43 13.91 -8.27
C HIS A 292 -1.16 12.73 -8.95
N ALA A 293 -1.77 12.93 -10.13
CA ALA A 293 -2.29 11.82 -10.93
C ALA A 293 -1.19 10.89 -11.46
N ILE A 294 -0.01 11.42 -11.83
CA ILE A 294 1.15 10.58 -12.21
C ILE A 294 1.64 9.78 -11.01
N TRP A 295 1.64 10.38 -9.81
CA TRP A 295 1.94 9.67 -8.56
C TRP A 295 1.01 8.45 -8.35
N HIS A 296 -0.30 8.60 -8.59
CA HIS A 296 -1.25 7.47 -8.53
C HIS A 296 -0.83 6.34 -9.49
N LEU A 297 -0.54 6.66 -10.75
CA LEU A 297 -0.20 5.69 -11.78
C LEU A 297 1.12 4.94 -11.48
N LEU A 298 2.14 5.65 -11.01
CA LEU A 298 3.41 5.05 -10.61
C LEU A 298 3.27 4.20 -9.34
N SER A 299 2.45 4.62 -8.39
CA SER A 299 2.13 3.82 -7.20
C SER A 299 1.38 2.54 -7.59
N ALA A 300 0.43 2.62 -8.52
CA ALA A 300 -0.25 1.45 -9.07
C ALA A 300 0.73 0.48 -9.75
N LEU A 301 1.67 0.99 -10.55
CA LEU A 301 2.73 0.19 -11.15
C LEU A 301 3.63 -0.46 -10.09
N ALA A 302 3.90 0.23 -8.98
CA ALA A 302 4.65 -0.33 -7.86
C ALA A 302 3.94 -1.54 -7.26
N THR A 303 2.62 -1.45 -7.02
CA THR A 303 1.82 -2.60 -6.51
C THR A 303 1.89 -3.80 -7.46
N TRP A 304 1.86 -3.57 -8.78
CA TRP A 304 2.05 -4.61 -9.76
C TRP A 304 3.45 -5.24 -9.70
N GLY A 305 4.50 -4.41 -9.62
CA GLY A 305 5.88 -4.87 -9.46
C GLY A 305 6.05 -5.77 -8.23
N PHE A 306 5.52 -5.35 -7.08
CA PHE A 306 5.61 -6.12 -5.85
C PHE A 306 4.78 -7.40 -5.88
N PHE A 307 3.60 -7.41 -6.52
CA PHE A 307 2.85 -8.63 -6.81
C PHE A 307 3.69 -9.63 -7.62
N LYS A 308 4.34 -9.17 -8.70
CA LYS A 308 5.22 -10.02 -9.52
C LYS A 308 6.44 -10.50 -8.74
N PHE A 309 7.00 -9.69 -7.85
CA PHE A 309 8.09 -10.06 -6.95
C PHE A 309 7.70 -11.19 -6.00
N LEU A 310 6.57 -11.08 -5.30
CA LEU A 310 6.13 -12.09 -4.32
C LEU A 310 5.83 -13.46 -4.99
N ARG A 311 5.47 -13.43 -6.27
CA ARG A 311 5.28 -14.62 -7.12
C ARG A 311 6.56 -15.34 -7.49
N THR A 312 7.73 -14.73 -7.28
CA THR A 312 9.02 -15.40 -7.48
C THR A 312 9.39 -16.32 -6.32
N GLU A 313 8.63 -16.30 -5.21
CA GLU A 313 8.91 -17.12 -4.04
C GLU A 313 8.89 -18.62 -4.38
N ARG A 314 9.98 -19.33 -4.05
CA ARG A 314 10.15 -20.78 -4.24
C ARG A 314 10.67 -21.44 -2.96
N SER A 315 10.33 -22.72 -2.77
CA SER A 315 10.86 -23.53 -1.66
C SER A 315 12.37 -23.71 -1.79
N THR A 316 13.10 -23.60 -0.68
CA THR A 316 14.55 -23.84 -0.65
C THR A 316 14.92 -25.28 -1.03
N ALA A 317 14.05 -26.25 -0.73
CA ALA A 317 14.26 -27.66 -1.09
C ALA A 317 14.22 -27.88 -2.62
N THR A 318 13.35 -27.18 -3.33
CA THR A 318 13.22 -27.28 -4.80
C THR A 318 14.43 -26.68 -5.51
N ILE A 319 15.01 -25.59 -4.98
CA ILE A 319 16.22 -24.95 -5.54
C ILE A 319 17.42 -25.90 -5.46
N GLY A 320 17.56 -26.64 -4.35
CA GLY A 320 18.63 -27.62 -4.19
C GLY A 320 18.59 -28.73 -5.25
N GLN A 321 17.38 -29.21 -5.59
CA GLN A 321 17.19 -30.27 -6.58
C GLN A 321 17.50 -29.82 -8.03
N GLU A 322 17.21 -28.56 -8.39
CA GLU A 322 17.56 -28.00 -9.71
C GLU A 322 19.07 -27.82 -9.87
N LEU A 323 19.78 -27.43 -8.81
CA LEU A 323 21.25 -27.27 -8.84
C LEU A 323 22.00 -28.61 -8.86
N THR A 324 21.39 -29.69 -8.39
CA THR A 324 21.97 -31.04 -8.48
C THR A 324 21.67 -31.75 -9.81
N ARG A 325 20.77 -31.20 -10.63
CA ARG A 325 20.36 -31.76 -11.93
C ARG A 325 21.02 -31.09 -13.14
N ASN A 326 21.77 -30.01 -12.90
CA ASN A 326 22.60 -29.32 -13.89
C ASN A 326 24.07 -29.51 -13.53
#